data_AF-A0A6F8THA9-F1
#
_entry.id   AF-A0A6F8THA9-F1
#
_cell.length_a   1.000
_cell.length_b   1.000
_cell.length_c   1.000
_cell.angle_alpha   90.00
_cell.angle_beta   90.00
_cell.angle_gamma   90.00
#
_symmetry.space_group_name_H-M   'P 1'
#
loop_
_entity.id
_entity.type
_entity.pdbx_description
1 polymer ?
#
loop_
_entity_poly.entity_id
_entity_poly.type
_entity_poly.pdbx_seq_one_letter_code
_entity_poly.pdbx_strand_id
1 'polypeptide(L)'
;MLNIVQPNICFIGSSNLSLALIGGLVLKGFQREKINLIEEVKFENQIILKQKQHEVKKADIVVLLLDPKDLKAILAPLKKWLADKTIVSMMAGVNIKQLMSITGSKKIIRVISNPLY
;
A
#
# COMPACT_ATOMS: atom_id res chain seq x y z
N MET A 1 0.67 -31.06 -2.59
CA MET A 1 0.06 -29.80 -2.12
C MET A 1 0.70 -28.67 -2.89
N LEU A 2 -0.07 -27.84 -3.61
CA LEU A 2 0.45 -26.59 -4.13
C LEU A 2 0.78 -25.71 -2.90
N ASN A 3 2.04 -25.42 -2.66
CA ASN A 3 2.41 -24.34 -1.76
C ASN A 3 1.76 -23.08 -2.31
N ILE A 4 0.73 -22.58 -1.64
CA ILE A 4 0.14 -21.28 -1.99
C ILE A 4 1.22 -20.25 -1.67
N VAL A 5 1.89 -19.76 -2.71
CA VAL A 5 2.93 -18.73 -2.59
C VAL A 5 2.24 -17.46 -2.10
N GLN A 6 2.60 -17.00 -0.91
CA GLN A 6 2.10 -15.74 -0.37
C GLN A 6 2.76 -14.56 -1.12
N PRO A 7 1.96 -13.59 -1.63
CA PRO A 7 2.51 -12.40 -2.28
C PRO A 7 3.22 -11.50 -1.26
N ASN A 8 4.13 -10.65 -1.73
CA ASN A 8 4.66 -9.57 -0.89
C ASN A 8 3.65 -8.42 -0.87
N ILE A 9 3.24 -7.99 0.32
CA ILE A 9 2.26 -6.93 0.53
C ILE A 9 2.96 -5.73 1.17
N CYS A 10 2.86 -4.56 0.53
CA CYS A 10 3.35 -3.31 1.08
C CYS A 10 2.17 -2.40 1.43
N PHE A 11 2.01 -2.10 2.71
CA PHE A 11 1.08 -1.10 3.21
C PHE A 11 1.74 0.29 3.12
N ILE A 12 1.00 1.29 2.65
CA ILE A 12 1.40 2.70 2.68
C ILE A 12 0.34 3.46 3.46
N GLY A 13 0.72 3.97 4.63
CA GLY A 13 -0.16 4.48 5.67
C GLY A 13 -0.18 3.58 6.90
N SER A 14 0.05 4.18 8.07
CA SER A 14 0.22 3.55 9.39
C SER A 14 -0.99 3.78 10.31
N SER A 15 -2.16 4.00 9.72
CA SER A 15 -3.43 4.15 10.43
C SER A 15 -3.80 2.89 11.24
N ASN A 16 -4.68 3.06 12.22
CA ASN A 16 -5.23 1.94 13.02
C ASN A 16 -5.81 0.82 12.13
N LEU A 17 -6.45 1.18 11.01
CA LEU A 17 -6.98 0.21 10.06
C LEU A 17 -5.85 -0.58 9.38
N SER A 18 -4.75 0.07 9.01
CA SER A 18 -3.56 -0.59 8.45
C SER A 18 -3.00 -1.62 9.44
N LEU A 19 -2.79 -1.21 10.70
CA LEU A 19 -2.28 -2.08 11.76
C LEU A 19 -3.23 -3.23 12.06
N ALA A 20 -4.55 -3.00 12.07
CA ALA A 20 -5.55 -4.04 12.27
C ALA A 20 -5.55 -5.08 11.13
N LEU A 21 -5.42 -4.63 9.87
CA LEU A 21 -5.32 -5.53 8.72
C LEU A 21 -4.02 -6.35 8.76
N ILE A 22 -2.89 -5.72 9.06
CA ILE A 22 -1.60 -6.41 9.24
C ILE A 22 -1.72 -7.45 10.36
N GLY A 23 -2.27 -7.07 11.52
CA GLY A 23 -2.51 -7.98 12.64
C GLY A 23 -3.40 -9.15 12.24
N GLY A 24 -4.49 -8.90 11.54
CA GLY A 24 -5.39 -9.93 11.02
C GLY A 24 -4.70 -10.90 10.05
N LEU A 25 -3.89 -10.40 9.12
CA LEU A 25 -3.11 -11.23 8.19
C LEU A 25 -2.14 -12.15 8.94
N VAL A 26 -1.39 -11.59 9.89
CA VAL A 26 -0.44 -12.36 10.71
C VAL A 26 -1.17 -13.42 11.54
N LEU A 27 -2.30 -13.08 12.17
CA LEU A 27 -3.13 -14.02 12.92
C LEU A 27 -3.67 -15.16 12.05
N LYS A 28 -3.85 -14.94 10.73
CA LYS A 28 -4.28 -15.96 9.76
C LYS A 28 -3.11 -16.73 9.13
N GLY A 29 -1.89 -16.57 9.64
CA GLY A 29 -0.71 -17.33 9.19
C GLY A 29 0.03 -16.71 8.00
N PHE A 30 -0.19 -15.42 7.72
CA PHE A 30 0.64 -14.71 6.74
C PHE A 30 2.03 -14.43 7.32
N GLN A 31 3.08 -14.70 6.53
CA GLN A 31 4.46 -14.50 6.94
C GLN A 31 4.77 -13.02 7.13
N ARG A 32 5.33 -12.65 8.29
CA ARG A 32 5.64 -11.24 8.61
C ARG A 32 6.66 -10.65 7.63
N GLU A 33 7.58 -11.47 7.15
CA GLU A 33 8.64 -11.09 6.22
C GLU A 33 8.10 -10.71 4.83
N LYS A 34 6.86 -11.11 4.53
CA LYS A 34 6.11 -10.78 3.31
C LYS A 34 5.29 -9.50 3.45
N ILE A 35 5.23 -8.91 4.64
CA ILE A 35 4.46 -7.69 4.93
C ILE A 35 5.45 -6.56 5.20
N ASN A 36 5.29 -5.47 4.47
CA ASN A 36 6.03 -4.24 4.69
C ASN A 36 5.08 -3.07 5.00
N LEU A 37 5.51 -2.14 5.84
CA LEU A 37 4.77 -0.93 6.18
C LEU A 37 5.60 0.32 5.88
N ILE A 38 5.03 1.23 5.10
CA ILE A 38 5.56 2.55 4.83
C ILE A 38 4.67 3.55 5.55
N GLU A 39 5.23 4.23 6.55
CA GLU A 39 4.58 5.33 7.22
C GLU A 39 4.45 6.54 6.28
N GLU A 40 3.42 7.34 6.50
CA GLU A 40 3.00 8.51 5.72
C GLU A 40 3.87 9.76 5.93
N VAL A 41 5.10 9.59 6.40
CA VAL A 41 6.08 10.68 6.54
C VAL A 41 6.63 11.10 5.18
N LYS A 42 6.81 12.41 5.00
CA LYS A 42 7.48 12.95 3.82
C LYS A 42 8.90 12.39 3.76
N PHE A 43 9.39 12.13 2.55
CA PHE A 43 10.76 11.66 2.38
C PHE A 43 11.74 12.82 2.63
N GLU A 44 12.16 12.97 3.89
CA GLU A 44 13.01 14.08 4.35
C GLU A 44 14.41 14.03 3.76
N ASN A 45 14.89 12.85 3.36
CA ASN A 45 16.17 12.68 2.70
C ASN A 45 16.16 11.56 1.64
N GLN A 46 17.19 11.56 0.78
CA GLN A 46 17.31 10.60 -0.32
C GLN A 46 17.50 9.16 0.14
N ILE A 47 18.04 8.92 1.34
CA ILE A 47 18.29 7.57 1.87
C ILE A 47 16.95 6.91 2.22
N ILE A 48 16.09 7.61 2.95
CA ILE A 48 14.74 7.16 3.30
C ILE A 48 13.95 6.90 2.02
N LEU A 49 13.99 7.82 1.05
CA LEU A 49 13.30 7.62 -0.22
C LEU A 49 13.77 6.34 -0.93
N LYS A 50 15.08 6.09 -1.01
CA LYS A 50 15.62 4.87 -1.64
C LYS A 50 15.19 3.59 -0.92
N GLN A 51 15.14 3.61 0.42
CA GLN A 51 14.64 2.48 1.20
C GLN A 51 13.18 2.19 0.87
N LYS A 52 12.32 3.21 0.85
CA LYS A 52 10.90 3.06 0.52
C LYS A 52 10.67 2.62 -0.93
N GLN A 53 11.50 3.09 -1.86
CA GLN A 53 11.49 2.58 -3.24
C GLN A 53 11.83 1.09 -3.31
N HIS A 54 12.78 0.62 -2.51
CA HIS A 54 13.16 -0.80 -2.45
C HIS A 54 12.04 -1.67 -1.89
N GLU A 55 11.36 -1.19 -0.85
CA GLU A 55 10.18 -1.84 -0.26
C GLU A 55 9.05 -1.98 -1.29
N VAL A 56 8.71 -0.90 -2.02
CA VAL A 56 7.68 -0.94 -3.07
C VAL A 56 8.07 -1.85 -4.23
N LYS A 57 9.36 -1.88 -4.63
CA LYS A 57 9.83 -2.77 -5.71
C LYS A 57 9.54 -4.24 -5.43
N LYS A 58 9.76 -4.67 -4.19
CA LYS A 58 9.54 -6.06 -3.74
C LYS A 58 8.06 -6.43 -3.66
N ALA A 59 7.18 -5.45 -3.56
CA ALA A 59 5.75 -5.69 -3.40
C ALA A 59 5.14 -6.25 -4.68
N ASP A 60 4.22 -7.19 -4.52
CA ASP A 60 3.28 -7.65 -5.56
C ASP A 60 1.96 -6.85 -5.44
N ILE A 61 1.57 -6.57 -4.19
CA ILE A 61 0.37 -5.82 -3.81
C ILE A 61 0.77 -4.61 -2.98
N VAL A 62 0.23 -3.44 -3.31
CA VAL A 62 0.38 -2.22 -2.52
C VAL A 62 -0.99 -1.81 -1.98
N VAL A 63 -1.11 -1.75 -0.65
CA VAL A 63 -2.34 -1.36 0.04
C VAL A 63 -2.23 0.10 0.50
N LEU A 64 -3.13 0.96 0.04
CA LEU A 64 -3.15 2.39 0.33
C LEU A 64 -4.18 2.71 1.40
N LEU A 65 -3.71 3.21 2.55
CA LEU A 65 -4.50 3.68 3.69
C LEU A 65 -3.99 5.04 4.17
N LEU A 66 -3.99 6.00 3.24
CA LEU A 66 -3.53 7.37 3.46
C LEU A 66 -4.71 8.33 3.61
N ASP A 67 -4.46 9.50 4.19
CA ASP A 67 -5.37 10.62 4.02
C ASP A 67 -5.36 11.12 2.56
N PRO A 68 -6.52 11.43 1.95
CA PRO A 68 -6.59 11.90 0.56
C PRO A 68 -5.71 13.13 0.28
N LYS A 69 -5.47 13.96 1.30
CA LYS A 69 -4.65 15.18 1.23
C LYS A 69 -3.17 14.85 0.99
N ASP A 70 -2.67 13.75 1.54
CA ASP A 70 -1.25 13.39 1.49
C ASP A 70 -0.89 12.45 0.33
N LEU A 71 -1.92 11.85 -0.29
CA LEU A 71 -1.79 10.88 -1.38
C LEU A 71 -0.79 11.31 -2.46
N LYS A 72 -0.93 12.54 -2.99
CA LYS A 72 -0.07 13.03 -4.07
C LYS A 72 1.38 13.23 -3.60
N ALA A 73 1.56 13.78 -2.41
CA ALA A 73 2.89 14.08 -1.87
C ALA A 73 3.69 12.80 -1.58
N ILE A 74 3.03 11.77 -1.04
CA ILE A 74 3.67 10.50 -0.67
C ILE A 74 3.87 9.60 -1.90
N LEU A 75 2.90 9.51 -2.81
CA LEU A 75 2.97 8.55 -3.91
C LEU A 75 3.69 9.07 -5.16
N ALA A 76 3.74 10.38 -5.40
CA ALA A 76 4.41 10.92 -6.60
C ALA A 76 5.89 10.50 -6.69
N PRO A 77 6.69 10.52 -5.61
CA PRO A 77 8.08 10.04 -5.63
C PRO A 77 8.20 8.53 -5.85
N LEU A 78 7.12 7.76 -5.65
CA LEU A 78 7.09 6.30 -5.78
C LEU A 78 6.43 5.82 -7.10
N LYS A 79 5.81 6.73 -7.87
CA LYS A 79 4.98 6.42 -9.05
C LYS A 79 5.61 5.42 -10.01
N LYS A 80 6.91 5.56 -10.32
CA LYS A 80 7.62 4.65 -11.22
C LYS A 80 7.54 3.17 -10.79
N TRP A 81 7.58 2.91 -9.49
CA TRP A 81 7.59 1.56 -8.92
C TRP A 81 6.20 1.06 -8.54
N LEU A 82 5.19 1.93 -8.60
CA LEU A 82 3.79 1.58 -8.36
C LEU A 82 3.09 1.15 -9.66
N ALA A 83 3.58 1.58 -10.82
CA ALA A 83 2.90 1.44 -12.11
C ALA A 83 2.62 -0.02 -12.55
N ASP A 84 3.44 -0.98 -12.12
CA ASP A 84 3.29 -2.41 -12.43
C ASP A 84 2.51 -3.20 -11.36
N LYS A 85 2.28 -2.58 -10.19
CA LYS A 85 1.74 -3.22 -8.99
C LYS A 85 0.22 -3.29 -8.98
N THR A 86 -0.32 -4.27 -8.26
CA THR A 86 -1.74 -4.28 -7.90
C THR A 86 -1.95 -3.31 -6.75
N ILE A 87 -2.72 -2.26 -6.99
CA ILE A 87 -3.04 -1.24 -5.98
C ILE A 87 -4.38 -1.56 -5.37
N VAL A 88 -4.40 -1.77 -4.06
CA VAL A 88 -5.62 -1.92 -3.26
C VAL A 88 -5.80 -0.64 -2.46
N SER A 89 -6.91 0.07 -2.62
CA SER A 89 -7.17 1.31 -1.86
C SER A 89 -8.40 1.15 -0.99
N MET A 90 -8.25 1.47 0.30
CA MET A 90 -9.34 1.55 1.28
C MET A 90 -9.72 2.99 1.62
N MET A 91 -9.22 3.95 0.84
CA MET A 91 -9.41 5.37 1.10
C MET A 91 -10.80 5.84 0.65
N ALA A 92 -11.49 6.54 1.54
CA ALA A 92 -12.71 7.27 1.20
C ALA A 92 -12.39 8.49 0.31
N GLY A 93 -13.33 8.88 -0.55
CA GLY A 93 -13.24 10.11 -1.35
C GLY A 93 -12.22 10.11 -2.52
N VAL A 94 -11.45 9.04 -2.74
CA VAL A 94 -10.49 8.97 -3.86
C VAL A 94 -10.98 8.00 -4.93
N ASN A 95 -11.27 8.48 -6.13
CA ASN A 95 -11.79 7.64 -7.21
C ASN A 95 -10.68 6.87 -7.97
N ILE A 96 -11.08 5.85 -8.75
CA ILE A 96 -10.14 5.01 -9.51
C ILE A 96 -9.29 5.84 -10.49
N LYS A 97 -9.88 6.82 -11.19
CA LYS A 97 -9.15 7.67 -12.15
C LYS A 97 -8.02 8.44 -11.47
N GLN A 98 -8.26 8.98 -10.26
CA GLN A 98 -7.24 9.65 -9.46
C GLN A 98 -6.13 8.68 -9.04
N LEU A 99 -6.48 7.48 -8.55
CA LEU A 99 -5.51 6.45 -8.17
C LEU A 99 -4.64 6.03 -9.35
N MET A 100 -5.23 5.78 -10.52
CA MET A 100 -4.49 5.45 -11.75
C MET A 100 -3.53 6.57 -12.15
N SER A 101 -3.97 7.83 -12.10
CA SER A 101 -3.14 8.99 -12.48
C SER A 101 -1.93 9.16 -11.54
N ILE A 102 -2.14 8.99 -10.23
CA ILE A 102 -1.10 9.18 -9.21
C ILE A 102 -0.13 8.00 -9.18
N THR A 103 -0.64 6.77 -9.19
CA THR A 103 0.20 5.56 -9.10
C THR A 103 0.78 5.12 -10.43
N GLY A 104 0.17 5.50 -11.55
CA GLY A 104 0.48 4.97 -12.88
C GLY A 104 -0.01 3.54 -13.12
N SER A 105 -0.58 2.87 -12.10
CA SER A 105 -1.06 1.50 -12.24
C SER A 105 -2.42 1.44 -12.92
N LYS A 106 -2.61 0.41 -13.74
CA LYS A 106 -3.90 0.04 -14.33
C LYS A 106 -4.63 -1.04 -13.51
N LYS A 107 -3.97 -1.63 -12.52
CA LYS A 107 -4.50 -2.72 -11.67
C LYS A 107 -4.99 -2.12 -10.36
N ILE A 108 -6.15 -1.47 -10.38
CA ILE A 108 -6.72 -0.80 -9.20
C ILE A 108 -7.91 -1.59 -8.67
N ILE A 109 -7.86 -1.90 -7.38
CA ILE A 109 -8.97 -2.48 -6.61
C ILE A 109 -9.34 -1.46 -5.54
N ARG A 110 -10.62 -1.09 -5.48
CA ARG A 110 -11.14 -0.29 -4.36
C ARG A 110 -11.93 -1.18 -3.43
N VAL A 111 -11.62 -1.08 -2.15
CA VAL A 111 -12.33 -1.78 -1.08
C VAL A 111 -12.92 -0.71 -0.17
N ILE A 112 -14.24 -0.72 -0.02
CA ILE A 112 -14.92 0.18 0.92
C ILE A 112 -15.37 -0.69 2.08
N SER A 113 -14.75 -0.51 3.25
CA SER A 113 -15.23 -1.13 4.48
C SER A 113 -16.30 -0.22 5.10
N ASN A 114 -17.48 -0.76 5.35
CA ASN A 114 -18.42 -0.10 6.25
C ASN A 114 -17.99 -0.44 7.69
N PRO A 115 -17.86 0.53 8.62
CA PRO A 115 -17.76 0.17 10.02
C PRO A 115 -19.00 -0.65 10.39
N LEU A 116 -18.80 -1.81 11.01
CA LEU A 116 -19.87 -2.55 11.66
C LEU A 116 -20.28 -1.70 12.87
N TYR A 117 -21.47 -1.11 12.80
CA TYR A 117 -22.11 -0.46 13.95
C TYR A 117 -22.59 -1.52 14.95
#